data_AF-A0A522ECT6-F1
#
_entry.id   AF-A0A522ECT6-F1
#
_cell.length_a   1.000
_cell.length_b   1.000
_cell.length_c   1.000
_cell.angle_alpha   90.00
_cell.angle_beta   90.00
_cell.angle_gamma   90.00
#
_symmetry.space_group_name_H-M   'P 1'
#
loop_
_entity.id
_entity.type
_entity.pdbx_description
1 polymer ?
#
loop_
_entity_poly.entity_id
_entity_poly.type
_entity_poly.pdbx_seq_one_letter_code
_entity_poly.pdbx_strand_id
1 'polypeptide(L)'
;MTIDDVVDRDDPRMDEDVPDVPVNYMFGLKASMVNLFGNQSRDNYRQDLAQYAEKYDYTGSNPSIVLALYDVMPQDSGQGFLYGIMAWGRSDKDFKLLMHLKNPDRLVSYVINTIDDIMELRKLQETIAFDGGFFRPVTGLFRRDPPKKYLANSLLMVANEISMRVGEINLGAELEGKKGEEAQEVARRWDLKVDALRHRVLAYQAMSGASEETFAAIREYERVTGTYESHGFDMGVLEEYFKKKYSVDKPAAGKAIPEELKADDNWNAGMMMGFGLNHDQFFRHIYFGDKEPAWKKSQREREGKRQTDEDFINELKRMMEDPWGYHAAELEVLGVNKDMTYPDARKQYRNIMKENEAVINGVKERFPGTDSQWEAACKLVVDANVAWHKVGPLYMAKDAAAKQSV
;
A
#
# COMPACT_ATOMS: atom_id res chain seq x y z
N MET A 1 58.20 5.16 9.20
CA MET A 1 57.78 4.69 7.88
C MET A 1 56.64 5.60 7.44
N THR A 2 57.02 6.67 6.76
CA THR A 2 56.11 7.65 6.16
C THR A 2 55.58 7.12 4.82
N ILE A 3 54.58 7.78 4.23
CA ILE A 3 54.10 7.46 2.88
C ILE A 3 55.24 7.60 1.86
N ASP A 4 56.11 8.59 2.04
CA ASP A 4 57.30 8.78 1.21
C ASP A 4 58.31 7.62 1.35
N ASP A 5 58.45 7.02 2.54
CA ASP A 5 59.30 5.83 2.75
C ASP A 5 58.74 4.57 2.05
N VAL A 6 57.42 4.49 1.84
CA VAL A 6 56.77 3.40 1.09
C VAL A 6 56.85 3.67 -0.41
N VAL A 7 56.76 4.93 -0.83
CA VAL A 7 57.00 5.37 -2.21
C VAL A 7 58.45 5.10 -2.60
N ASP A 8 59.46 5.50 -1.85
CA ASP A 8 60.86 5.22 -2.26
C ASP A 8 61.24 3.73 -2.23
N ARG A 9 60.50 2.90 -1.47
CA ARG A 9 60.74 1.45 -1.39
C ARG A 9 59.95 0.65 -2.43
N ASP A 10 58.74 1.10 -2.77
CA ASP A 10 57.78 0.38 -3.60
C ASP A 10 57.33 1.16 -4.86
N ASP A 11 57.84 2.39 -5.12
CA ASP A 11 57.77 3.13 -6.40
C ASP A 11 58.85 2.58 -7.32
N PRO A 12 58.46 1.68 -8.23
CA PRO A 12 59.34 1.20 -9.22
C PRO A 12 59.27 2.24 -10.34
N ARG A 13 60.16 3.22 -10.29
CA ARG A 13 60.83 3.60 -11.55
C ARG A 13 61.73 2.44 -11.99
N MET A 14 61.15 1.23 -12.10
CA MET A 14 61.85 0.00 -12.45
C MET A 14 62.38 0.23 -13.85
N ASP A 15 63.68 0.47 -13.90
CA ASP A 15 64.52 -0.01 -14.98
C ASP A 15 64.03 -1.41 -15.40
N GLU A 16 63.85 -1.57 -16.70
CA GLU A 16 63.03 -2.58 -17.37
C GLU A 16 63.50 -4.05 -17.21
N ASP A 17 64.41 -4.34 -16.28
CA ASP A 17 65.14 -5.60 -16.17
C ASP A 17 65.18 -6.14 -14.73
N VAL A 18 64.02 -6.45 -14.15
CA VAL A 18 63.96 -7.35 -12.99
C VAL A 18 63.53 -8.74 -13.46
N PRO A 19 64.49 -9.68 -13.61
CA PRO A 19 64.16 -11.06 -13.95
C PRO A 19 63.42 -11.69 -12.76
N ASP A 20 62.40 -12.49 -13.06
CA ASP A 20 61.70 -13.41 -12.15
C ASP A 20 60.53 -12.89 -11.30
N VAL A 21 59.99 -11.68 -11.54
CA VAL A 21 58.70 -11.31 -10.94
C VAL A 21 57.54 -11.77 -11.83
N PRO A 22 56.61 -12.62 -11.35
CA PRO A 22 55.47 -13.05 -12.14
C PRO A 22 54.64 -11.84 -12.60
N VAL A 23 54.32 -11.76 -13.89
CA VAL A 23 53.54 -10.67 -14.50
C VAL A 23 52.24 -10.37 -13.71
N ASN A 24 51.57 -11.40 -13.20
CA ASN A 24 50.38 -11.27 -12.34
C ASN A 24 50.64 -10.52 -11.01
N TYR A 25 51.82 -10.69 -10.41
CA TYR A 25 52.22 -9.99 -9.19
C TYR A 25 52.43 -8.50 -9.47
N MET A 26 53.09 -8.15 -10.58
CA MET A 26 53.29 -6.76 -11.01
C MET A 26 51.97 -6.04 -11.31
N PHE A 27 51.01 -6.72 -11.97
CA PHE A 27 49.67 -6.17 -12.19
C PHE A 27 48.89 -5.95 -10.90
N GLY A 28 48.90 -6.91 -9.97
CA GLY A 28 48.22 -6.76 -8.67
C GLY A 28 48.78 -5.61 -7.84
N LEU A 29 50.10 -5.39 -7.89
CA LEU A 29 50.79 -4.32 -7.18
C LEU A 29 50.46 -2.95 -7.78
N LYS A 30 50.58 -2.80 -9.11
CA LYS A 30 50.23 -1.54 -9.80
C LYS A 30 48.73 -1.18 -9.70
N ALA A 31 47.84 -2.17 -9.77
CA ALA A 31 46.41 -1.95 -9.55
C ALA A 31 46.11 -1.48 -8.11
N SER A 32 46.85 -1.99 -7.12
CA SER A 32 46.76 -1.56 -5.73
C SER A 32 47.29 -0.13 -5.53
N MET A 33 48.35 0.26 -6.24
CA MET A 33 48.93 1.62 -6.20
C MET A 33 47.95 2.69 -6.73
N VAL A 34 47.16 2.41 -7.77
CA VAL A 34 46.11 3.35 -8.26
C VAL A 34 45.04 3.66 -7.19
N ASN A 35 44.87 2.76 -6.21
CA ASN A 35 43.94 2.95 -5.10
C ASN A 35 44.51 3.75 -3.94
N LEU A 36 45.84 3.89 -3.85
CA LEU A 36 46.56 4.51 -2.73
C LEU A 36 46.93 5.99 -2.97
N PHE A 37 47.04 6.46 -4.22
CA PHE A 37 47.51 7.83 -4.53
C PHE A 37 46.38 8.84 -4.86
N GLY A 38 46.62 10.12 -4.52
CA GLY A 38 45.70 11.25 -4.74
C GLY A 38 45.50 11.63 -6.22
N ASN A 39 44.49 12.47 -6.47
CA ASN A 39 43.86 12.68 -7.79
C ASN A 39 44.81 13.04 -8.96
N GLN A 40 45.94 13.72 -8.74
CA GLN A 40 46.87 14.06 -9.83
C GLN A 40 47.85 12.94 -10.22
N SER A 41 48.28 12.07 -9.29
CA SER A 41 49.11 10.90 -9.64
C SER A 41 48.29 9.74 -10.19
N ARG A 42 46.98 9.72 -9.93
CA ARG A 42 46.08 8.63 -10.31
C ARG A 42 45.99 8.42 -11.82
N ASP A 43 45.99 9.49 -12.60
CA ASP A 43 45.85 9.44 -14.06
C ASP A 43 47.14 8.97 -14.76
N ASN A 44 48.31 9.26 -14.18
CA ASN A 44 49.58 8.72 -14.67
C ASN A 44 49.67 7.22 -14.41
N TYR A 45 49.34 6.76 -13.19
CA TYR A 45 49.33 5.33 -12.88
C TYR A 45 48.25 4.54 -13.66
N ARG A 46 47.13 5.19 -14.02
CA ARG A 46 46.11 4.65 -14.94
C ARG A 46 46.67 4.40 -16.34
N GLN A 47 47.37 5.39 -16.89
CA GLN A 47 48.02 5.28 -18.19
C GLN A 47 49.14 4.23 -18.15
N ASP A 48 49.94 4.18 -17.08
CA ASP A 48 50.99 3.18 -16.91
C ASP A 48 50.45 1.75 -16.79
N LEU A 49 49.31 1.55 -16.11
CA LEU A 49 48.68 0.23 -15.99
C LEU A 49 48.09 -0.24 -17.33
N ALA A 50 47.49 0.68 -18.09
CA ALA A 50 46.97 0.40 -19.44
C ALA A 50 48.10 0.08 -20.44
N GLN A 51 49.18 0.89 -20.43
CA GLN A 51 50.38 0.66 -21.25
C GLN A 51 51.09 -0.64 -20.86
N TYR A 52 51.12 -0.99 -19.56
CA TYR A 52 51.68 -2.25 -19.08
C TYR A 52 50.82 -3.45 -19.49
N ALA A 53 49.47 -3.33 -19.51
CA ALA A 53 48.57 -4.36 -20.04
C ALA A 53 48.81 -4.63 -21.54
N GLU A 54 49.01 -3.57 -22.31
CA GLU A 54 49.28 -3.64 -23.76
C GLU A 54 50.69 -4.19 -24.06
N LYS A 55 51.73 -3.75 -23.31
CA LYS A 55 53.13 -4.18 -23.49
C LYS A 55 53.32 -5.69 -23.25
N TYR A 56 52.56 -6.29 -22.34
CA TYR A 56 52.72 -7.70 -21.94
C TYR A 56 51.66 -8.63 -22.53
N ASP A 57 50.82 -8.14 -23.45
CA ASP A 57 49.75 -8.90 -24.10
C ASP A 57 48.93 -9.72 -23.07
N TYR A 58 48.60 -9.07 -21.94
CA TYR A 58 48.02 -9.77 -20.80
C TYR A 58 46.67 -10.36 -21.20
N THR A 59 46.64 -11.68 -21.37
CA THR A 59 45.49 -12.39 -21.94
C THR A 59 44.27 -12.40 -21.02
N GLY A 60 44.35 -11.90 -19.78
CA GLY A 60 43.24 -11.82 -18.83
C GLY A 60 42.99 -13.09 -18.00
N SER A 61 44.02 -13.87 -17.69
CA SER A 61 43.87 -15.17 -17.01
C SER A 61 43.36 -15.10 -15.56
N ASN A 62 43.45 -13.93 -14.92
CA ASN A 62 42.91 -13.70 -13.58
C ASN A 62 41.79 -12.63 -13.61
N PRO A 63 40.52 -13.00 -13.41
CA PRO A 63 39.38 -12.08 -13.45
C PRO A 63 39.52 -10.87 -12.53
N SER A 64 40.10 -11.03 -11.33
CA SER A 64 40.25 -9.93 -10.36
C SER A 64 41.21 -8.84 -10.87
N ILE A 65 42.26 -9.22 -11.59
CA ILE A 65 43.21 -8.27 -12.20
C ILE A 65 42.54 -7.52 -13.35
N VAL A 66 41.76 -8.23 -14.17
CA VAL A 66 41.06 -7.63 -15.32
C VAL A 66 39.93 -6.70 -14.86
N LEU A 67 39.23 -7.03 -13.76
CA LEU A 67 38.26 -6.13 -13.13
C LEU A 67 38.91 -4.89 -12.54
N ALA A 68 40.12 -5.00 -12.00
CA ALA A 68 40.87 -3.82 -11.57
C ALA A 68 41.21 -2.91 -12.76
N LEU A 69 41.57 -3.46 -13.92
CA LEU A 69 41.74 -2.68 -15.15
C LEU A 69 40.45 -1.96 -15.56
N TYR A 70 39.30 -2.64 -15.49
CA TYR A 70 37.98 -2.04 -15.75
C TYR A 70 37.73 -0.82 -14.85
N ASP A 71 37.98 -0.94 -13.54
CA ASP A 71 37.74 0.12 -12.55
C ASP A 71 38.69 1.32 -12.66
N VAL A 72 39.89 1.07 -13.18
CA VAL A 72 40.97 2.05 -13.31
C VAL A 72 40.75 2.93 -14.55
N MET A 73 40.20 2.36 -15.63
CA MET A 73 39.95 3.08 -16.88
C MET A 73 38.81 4.13 -16.76
N PRO A 74 38.77 5.16 -17.63
CA PRO A 74 37.63 6.07 -17.72
C PRO A 74 36.32 5.31 -17.94
N GLN A 75 35.24 5.73 -17.28
CA GLN A 75 33.96 5.02 -17.25
C GLN A 75 33.32 4.84 -18.64
N ASP A 76 33.56 5.80 -19.53
CA ASP A 76 33.11 5.84 -20.92
C ASP A 76 34.05 5.11 -21.89
N SER A 77 35.21 4.62 -21.42
CA SER A 77 36.17 3.90 -22.25
C SER A 77 35.57 2.61 -22.81
N GLY A 78 35.61 2.43 -24.14
CA GLY A 78 35.28 1.16 -24.78
C GLY A 78 36.20 0.02 -24.35
N GLN A 79 37.50 0.31 -24.25
CA GLN A 79 38.51 -0.67 -23.84
C GLN A 79 38.34 -1.13 -22.38
N GLY A 80 38.07 -0.20 -21.47
CA GLY A 80 37.77 -0.53 -20.07
C GLY A 80 36.60 -1.50 -19.96
N PHE A 81 35.53 -1.25 -20.72
CA PHE A 81 34.36 -2.13 -20.74
C PHE A 81 34.63 -3.52 -21.32
N LEU A 82 35.46 -3.62 -22.37
CA LEU A 82 35.89 -4.91 -22.91
C LEU A 82 36.65 -5.74 -21.86
N TYR A 83 37.49 -5.12 -21.04
CA TYR A 83 38.11 -5.80 -19.90
C TYR A 83 37.07 -6.31 -18.91
N GLY A 84 36.08 -5.50 -18.56
CA GLY A 84 34.98 -5.93 -17.69
C GLY A 84 34.24 -7.17 -18.22
N ILE A 85 33.88 -7.16 -19.51
CA ILE A 85 33.23 -8.31 -20.18
C ILE A 85 34.12 -9.55 -20.15
N MET A 86 35.41 -9.39 -20.47
CA MET A 86 36.37 -10.50 -20.47
C MET A 86 36.55 -11.11 -19.08
N ALA A 87 36.64 -10.26 -18.05
CA ALA A 87 36.75 -10.70 -16.68
C ALA A 87 35.52 -11.49 -16.23
N TRP A 88 34.32 -10.99 -16.57
CA TRP A 88 33.05 -11.66 -16.28
C TRP A 88 32.96 -13.03 -16.96
N GLY A 89 33.34 -13.12 -18.24
CA GLY A 89 33.33 -14.39 -18.98
C GLY A 89 34.26 -15.46 -18.40
N ARG A 90 35.24 -15.06 -17.58
CA ARG A 90 36.26 -15.92 -16.97
C ARG A 90 36.09 -16.12 -15.47
N SER A 91 35.13 -15.45 -14.84
CA SER A 91 34.91 -15.51 -13.40
C SER A 91 33.94 -16.60 -12.96
N ASP A 92 33.66 -17.58 -13.82
CA ASP A 92 32.56 -18.55 -13.64
C ASP A 92 31.23 -17.89 -13.28
N LYS A 93 31.04 -16.63 -13.72
CA LYS A 93 29.88 -15.79 -13.39
C LYS A 93 29.67 -15.53 -11.89
N ASP A 94 30.75 -15.36 -11.11
CA ASP A 94 30.64 -14.96 -9.70
C ASP A 94 30.23 -13.49 -9.53
N PHE A 95 28.98 -13.25 -9.11
CA PHE A 95 28.43 -11.91 -8.85
C PHE A 95 29.18 -11.12 -7.76
N LYS A 96 29.84 -11.79 -6.81
CA LYS A 96 30.55 -11.07 -5.71
C LYS A 96 31.65 -10.18 -6.23
N LEU A 97 32.30 -10.59 -7.33
CA LEU A 97 33.36 -9.80 -7.95
C LEU A 97 32.86 -8.45 -8.48
N LEU A 98 31.60 -8.37 -8.91
CA LEU A 98 30.98 -7.12 -9.35
C LEU A 98 30.82 -6.14 -8.18
N MET A 99 30.65 -6.64 -6.94
CA MET A 99 30.35 -5.80 -5.76
C MET A 99 31.58 -5.05 -5.24
N HIS A 100 32.76 -5.52 -5.64
CA HIS A 100 34.04 -4.89 -5.33
C HIS A 100 34.43 -3.78 -6.31
N LEU A 101 33.67 -3.60 -7.39
CA LEU A 101 33.90 -2.55 -8.38
C LEU A 101 33.52 -1.17 -7.85
N LYS A 102 34.27 -0.14 -8.23
CA LYS A 102 33.93 1.25 -7.93
C LYS A 102 32.77 1.76 -8.79
N ASN A 103 32.72 1.34 -10.05
CA ASN A 103 31.70 1.75 -11.02
C ASN A 103 31.03 0.52 -11.64
N PRO A 104 30.22 -0.23 -10.88
CA PRO A 104 29.65 -1.51 -11.30
C PRO A 104 28.62 -1.38 -12.44
N ASP A 105 27.92 -0.25 -12.55
CA ASP A 105 26.66 -0.13 -13.29
C ASP A 105 26.73 -0.59 -14.74
N ARG A 106 27.79 -0.21 -15.46
CA ARG A 106 27.93 -0.54 -16.88
C ARG A 106 28.13 -2.04 -17.07
N LEU A 107 28.94 -2.67 -16.21
CA LEU A 107 29.15 -4.12 -16.25
C LEU A 107 27.92 -4.89 -15.74
N VAL A 108 27.27 -4.41 -14.68
CA VAL A 108 26.00 -4.99 -14.19
C VAL A 108 24.92 -4.95 -15.28
N SER A 109 24.80 -3.83 -16.01
CA SER A 109 23.91 -3.72 -17.17
C SER A 109 24.17 -4.79 -18.23
N TYR A 110 25.45 -5.01 -18.57
CA TYR A 110 25.84 -6.09 -19.47
C TYR A 110 25.43 -7.46 -18.93
N VAL A 111 25.71 -7.73 -17.65
CA VAL A 111 25.37 -9.00 -16.99
C VAL A 111 23.86 -9.25 -17.04
N ILE A 112 23.03 -8.26 -16.69
CA ILE A 112 21.56 -8.34 -16.76
C ILE A 112 21.10 -8.76 -18.17
N ASN A 113 21.65 -8.14 -19.22
CA ASN A 113 21.28 -8.41 -20.60
C ASN A 113 21.73 -9.81 -21.10
N THR A 114 22.65 -10.46 -20.38
CA THR A 114 23.15 -11.81 -20.73
C THR A 114 22.54 -12.94 -19.89
N ILE A 115 21.71 -12.60 -18.90
CA ILE A 115 21.00 -13.56 -18.06
C ILE A 115 19.58 -13.71 -18.61
N ASP A 116 19.22 -14.92 -18.99
CA ASP A 116 17.85 -15.27 -19.42
C ASP A 116 16.97 -15.70 -18.23
N ASP A 117 17.54 -16.44 -17.27
CA ASP A 117 16.81 -16.97 -16.12
C ASP A 117 16.56 -15.90 -15.04
N ILE A 118 15.28 -15.73 -14.69
CA ILE A 118 14.85 -14.80 -13.66
C ILE A 118 15.38 -15.15 -12.26
N MET A 119 15.65 -16.43 -11.99
CA MET A 119 16.22 -16.85 -10.70
C MET A 119 17.70 -16.47 -10.59
N GLU A 120 18.42 -16.44 -11.70
CA GLU A 120 19.80 -15.94 -11.76
C GLU A 120 19.82 -14.41 -11.56
N LEU A 121 18.85 -13.67 -12.13
CA LEU A 121 18.64 -12.24 -11.82
C LEU A 121 18.31 -12.00 -10.34
N ARG A 122 17.44 -12.82 -9.74
CA ARG A 122 17.13 -12.75 -8.30
C ARG A 122 18.41 -12.92 -7.46
N LYS A 123 19.26 -13.89 -7.80
CA LYS A 123 20.53 -14.12 -7.11
C LYS A 123 21.48 -12.91 -7.24
N LEU A 124 21.55 -12.27 -8.40
CA LEU A 124 22.30 -11.03 -8.58
C LEU A 124 21.74 -9.89 -7.70
N GLN A 125 20.42 -9.70 -7.68
CA GLN A 125 19.75 -8.72 -6.82
C GLN A 125 20.08 -8.95 -5.34
N GLU A 126 19.92 -10.18 -4.85
CA GLU A 126 20.19 -10.55 -3.46
C GLU A 126 21.68 -10.35 -3.10
N THR A 127 22.60 -10.65 -4.02
CA THR A 127 24.03 -10.41 -3.83
C THR A 127 24.34 -8.92 -3.70
N ILE A 128 23.79 -8.09 -4.60
CA ILE A 128 23.94 -6.63 -4.53
C ILE A 128 23.35 -6.09 -3.23
N ALA A 129 22.16 -6.55 -2.87
CA ALA A 129 21.47 -6.13 -1.66
C ALA A 129 22.30 -6.45 -0.40
N PHE A 130 22.81 -7.68 -0.31
CA PHE A 130 23.58 -8.16 0.82
C PHE A 130 24.93 -7.47 0.97
N ASP A 131 25.74 -7.42 -0.11
CA ASP A 131 27.09 -6.84 -0.07
C ASP A 131 27.07 -5.31 -0.05
N GLY A 132 25.97 -4.71 -0.54
CA GLY A 132 25.74 -3.27 -0.52
C GLY A 132 25.10 -2.73 0.75
N GLY A 133 24.67 -3.60 1.67
CA GLY A 133 24.08 -3.14 2.93
C GLY A 133 22.65 -2.63 2.79
N PHE A 134 21.91 -3.03 1.74
CA PHE A 134 20.55 -2.57 1.48
C PHE A 134 19.52 -3.38 2.29
N PHE A 135 19.56 -3.24 3.61
CA PHE A 135 18.60 -3.84 4.54
C PHE A 135 18.55 -3.02 5.83
N ARG A 136 17.40 -3.04 6.51
CA ARG A 136 17.26 -2.37 7.81
C ARG A 136 17.84 -3.30 8.88
N PRO A 137 18.66 -2.78 9.82
CA PRO A 137 19.00 -3.54 11.01
C PRO A 137 17.73 -3.75 11.82
N VAL A 138 17.11 -4.91 11.68
CA VAL A 138 16.08 -5.39 12.60
C VAL A 138 16.85 -5.83 13.84
N THR A 139 16.73 -5.05 14.91
CA THR A 139 17.44 -5.20 16.19
C THR A 139 18.94 -4.85 16.13
N GLY A 140 19.46 -4.22 17.18
CA GLY A 140 20.84 -3.70 17.28
C GLY A 140 21.97 -4.74 17.24
N LEU A 141 21.75 -5.89 16.62
CA LEU A 141 22.71 -6.99 16.44
C LEU A 141 23.56 -6.86 15.16
N PHE A 142 23.18 -5.99 14.23
CA PHE A 142 23.96 -5.73 13.02
C PHE A 142 24.19 -4.22 12.85
N ARG A 143 25.20 -3.67 13.53
CA ARG A 143 25.88 -2.48 12.99
C ARG A 143 26.64 -2.93 11.74
N ARG A 144 25.95 -2.97 10.60
CA ARG A 144 26.62 -2.95 9.29
C ARG A 144 26.74 -1.50 8.85
N ASP A 145 27.84 -1.22 8.17
CA ASP A 145 28.18 0.07 7.58
C ASP A 145 27.01 0.68 6.80
N PRO A 146 26.94 2.02 6.64
CA PRO A 146 25.93 2.66 5.81
C PRO A 146 25.90 2.04 4.40
N PRO A 147 24.72 2.02 3.74
CA PRO A 147 24.58 1.38 2.44
C PRO A 147 25.55 1.97 1.41
N LYS A 148 26.17 1.10 0.62
CA LYS A 148 27.14 1.46 -0.41
C LYS A 148 26.42 2.11 -1.59
N LYS A 149 26.31 3.44 -1.55
CA LYS A 149 25.56 4.24 -2.55
C LYS A 149 25.94 3.96 -4.00
N TYR A 150 27.21 3.63 -4.28
CA TYR A 150 27.69 3.32 -5.63
C TYR A 150 27.07 2.04 -6.23
N LEU A 151 26.51 1.14 -5.40
CA LEU A 151 25.80 -0.07 -5.84
C LEU A 151 24.30 0.17 -6.05
N ALA A 152 23.76 1.32 -5.63
CA ALA A 152 22.31 1.53 -5.57
C ALA A 152 21.68 1.59 -6.97
N ASN A 153 22.37 2.20 -7.93
CA ASN A 153 21.90 2.22 -9.31
C ASN A 153 21.91 0.81 -9.93
N SER A 154 22.99 0.04 -9.73
CA SER A 154 23.04 -1.38 -10.10
C SER A 154 21.89 -2.20 -9.49
N LEU A 155 21.57 -2.01 -8.21
CA LEU A 155 20.43 -2.67 -7.56
C LEU A 155 19.11 -2.28 -8.25
N LEU A 156 18.94 -0.99 -8.54
CA LEU A 156 17.76 -0.46 -9.22
C LEU A 156 17.60 -1.08 -10.62
N MET A 157 18.68 -1.21 -11.39
CA MET A 157 18.67 -1.81 -12.72
C MET A 157 18.18 -3.26 -12.70
N VAL A 158 18.74 -4.09 -11.82
CA VAL A 158 18.35 -5.51 -11.70
C VAL A 158 16.90 -5.63 -11.22
N ALA A 159 16.52 -4.84 -10.23
CA ALA A 159 15.17 -4.88 -9.68
C ALA A 159 14.10 -4.40 -10.68
N ASN A 160 14.41 -3.40 -11.50
CA ASN A 160 13.56 -2.98 -12.61
C ASN A 160 13.42 -4.10 -13.66
N GLU A 161 14.52 -4.76 -14.02
CA GLU A 161 14.49 -5.88 -14.97
C GLU A 161 13.61 -7.03 -14.47
N ILE A 162 13.80 -7.47 -13.22
CA ILE A 162 12.96 -8.53 -12.62
C ILE A 162 11.50 -8.09 -12.63
N SER A 163 11.21 -6.86 -12.17
CA SER A 163 9.84 -6.33 -12.14
C SER A 163 9.20 -6.29 -13.53
N MET A 164 9.96 -5.95 -14.57
CA MET A 164 9.50 -5.92 -15.96
C MET A 164 9.22 -7.33 -16.49
N ARG A 165 10.15 -8.28 -16.30
CA ARG A 165 10.00 -9.68 -16.76
C ARG A 165 8.85 -10.41 -16.06
N VAL A 166 8.63 -10.15 -14.76
CA VAL A 166 7.49 -10.70 -14.03
C VAL A 166 6.15 -10.15 -14.56
N GLY A 167 6.14 -8.89 -14.99
CA GLY A 167 4.95 -8.18 -15.46
C GLY A 167 4.08 -7.65 -14.32
N GLU A 168 2.86 -7.25 -14.66
CA GLU A 168 1.83 -6.92 -13.67
C GLU A 168 1.22 -8.19 -13.09
N ILE A 169 0.99 -8.19 -11.77
CA ILE A 169 0.35 -9.32 -11.07
C ILE A 169 -0.77 -8.80 -10.19
N ASN A 170 -1.94 -9.39 -10.34
CA ASN A 170 -3.03 -9.24 -9.39
C ASN A 170 -3.26 -10.58 -8.70
N LEU A 171 -2.71 -10.74 -7.50
CA LEU A 171 -2.67 -12.01 -6.78
C LEU A 171 -4.08 -12.60 -6.59
N GLY A 172 -5.07 -11.78 -6.23
CA GLY A 172 -6.45 -12.24 -5.99
C GLY A 172 -7.12 -12.77 -7.25
N ALA A 173 -7.00 -12.03 -8.36
CA ALA A 173 -7.56 -12.44 -9.65
C ALA A 173 -6.79 -13.63 -10.27
N GLU A 174 -5.47 -13.66 -10.15
CA GLU A 174 -4.65 -14.73 -10.74
C GLU A 174 -4.68 -16.04 -9.97
N LEU A 175 -5.04 -16.04 -8.68
CA LEU A 175 -5.24 -17.25 -7.89
C LEU A 175 -6.66 -17.82 -8.03
N GLU A 176 -7.62 -17.06 -8.57
CA GLU A 176 -9.00 -17.50 -8.70
C GLU A 176 -9.10 -18.74 -9.61
N GLY A 177 -9.63 -19.83 -9.06
CA GLY A 177 -9.78 -21.09 -9.78
C GLY A 177 -8.50 -21.92 -9.98
N LYS A 178 -7.32 -21.41 -9.63
CA LYS A 178 -6.04 -22.15 -9.74
C LYS A 178 -5.76 -23.00 -8.50
N LYS A 179 -5.17 -24.18 -8.70
CA LYS A 179 -4.78 -25.11 -7.62
C LYS A 179 -3.46 -25.80 -7.94
N GLY A 180 -2.78 -26.30 -6.90
CA GLY A 180 -1.53 -27.06 -7.08
C GLY A 180 -0.41 -26.22 -7.67
N GLU A 181 0.28 -26.76 -8.67
CA GLU A 181 1.47 -26.14 -9.29
C GLU A 181 1.18 -24.76 -9.90
N GLU A 182 0.00 -24.54 -10.48
CA GLU A 182 -0.35 -23.25 -11.07
C GLU A 182 -0.48 -22.13 -10.02
N ALA A 183 -1.03 -22.45 -8.85
CA ALA A 183 -1.12 -21.49 -7.74
C ALA A 183 0.26 -21.19 -7.14
N GLN A 184 1.13 -22.20 -7.08
CA GLN A 184 2.52 -22.04 -6.63
C GLN A 184 3.32 -21.14 -7.58
N GLU A 185 3.14 -21.28 -8.89
CA GLU A 185 3.83 -20.44 -9.87
C GLU A 185 3.38 -18.97 -9.79
N VAL A 186 2.08 -18.72 -9.59
CA VAL A 186 1.56 -17.36 -9.34
C VAL A 186 2.17 -16.78 -8.06
N ALA A 187 2.20 -17.57 -6.97
CA ALA A 187 2.80 -17.13 -5.72
C ALA A 187 4.30 -16.84 -5.86
N ARG A 188 5.04 -17.67 -6.61
CA ARG A 188 6.47 -17.47 -6.90
C ARG A 188 6.71 -16.18 -7.69
N ARG A 189 5.92 -15.94 -8.74
CA ARG A 189 5.99 -14.70 -9.53
C ARG A 189 5.65 -13.48 -8.68
N TRP A 190 4.65 -13.57 -7.81
CA TRP A 190 4.29 -12.51 -6.88
C TRP A 190 5.44 -12.22 -5.88
N ASP A 191 6.05 -13.24 -5.29
CA ASP A 191 7.22 -13.10 -4.41
C ASP A 191 8.37 -12.37 -5.13
N LEU A 192 8.70 -12.78 -6.36
CA LEU A 192 9.70 -12.11 -7.18
C LEU A 192 9.36 -10.64 -7.43
N LYS A 193 8.09 -10.32 -7.71
CA LYS A 193 7.63 -8.94 -7.92
C LYS A 193 7.80 -8.10 -6.67
N VAL A 194 7.32 -8.61 -5.54
CA VAL A 194 7.36 -7.91 -4.25
C VAL A 194 8.82 -7.69 -3.82
N ASP A 195 9.67 -8.70 -3.95
CA ASP A 195 11.09 -8.61 -3.62
C ASP A 195 11.81 -7.58 -4.50
N ALA A 196 11.55 -7.57 -5.82
CA ALA A 196 12.11 -6.55 -6.71
C ALA A 196 11.64 -5.13 -6.36
N LEU A 197 10.33 -4.93 -6.15
CA LEU A 197 9.79 -3.62 -5.74
C LEU A 197 10.38 -3.15 -4.41
N ARG A 198 10.61 -4.06 -3.46
CA ARG A 198 11.31 -3.75 -2.21
C ARG A 198 12.72 -3.22 -2.46
N HIS A 199 13.51 -3.91 -3.27
CA HIS A 199 14.88 -3.50 -3.57
C HIS A 199 14.96 -2.17 -4.34
N ARG A 200 13.96 -1.86 -5.17
CA ARG A 200 13.83 -0.52 -5.80
C ARG A 200 13.68 0.59 -4.75
N VAL A 201 12.81 0.40 -3.77
CA VAL A 201 12.65 1.38 -2.67
C VAL A 201 13.96 1.57 -1.91
N LEU A 202 14.65 0.47 -1.57
CA LEU A 202 15.91 0.51 -0.83
C LEU A 202 17.02 1.22 -1.62
N ALA A 203 17.09 0.99 -2.93
CA ALA A 203 18.01 1.67 -3.82
C ALA A 203 17.75 3.19 -3.86
N TYR A 204 16.50 3.61 -4.11
CA TYR A 204 16.15 5.04 -4.10
C TYR A 204 16.40 5.69 -2.75
N GLN A 205 16.02 5.03 -1.65
CA GLN A 205 16.29 5.50 -0.30
C GLN A 205 17.80 5.74 -0.06
N ALA A 206 18.67 4.82 -0.52
CA ALA A 206 20.11 4.98 -0.37
C ALA A 206 20.67 6.14 -1.23
N MET A 207 20.12 6.37 -2.41
CA MET A 207 20.55 7.43 -3.33
C MET A 207 20.06 8.82 -2.90
N SER A 208 18.76 8.95 -2.64
CA SER A 208 18.06 10.24 -2.51
C SER A 208 17.29 10.43 -1.20
N GLY A 209 17.23 9.42 -0.32
CA GLY A 209 16.52 9.52 0.96
C GLY A 209 15.02 9.72 0.78
N ALA A 210 14.43 10.68 1.53
CA ALA A 210 13.02 11.06 1.41
C ALA A 210 12.84 11.98 0.18
N SER A 211 12.51 11.39 -0.97
CA SER A 211 12.39 12.07 -2.27
C SER A 211 11.17 11.57 -3.05
N GLU A 212 10.79 12.30 -4.11
CA GLU A 212 9.65 11.89 -4.95
C GLU A 212 9.85 10.54 -5.61
N GLU A 213 11.08 10.23 -6.01
CA GLU A 213 11.46 8.95 -6.60
C GLU A 213 11.28 7.82 -5.59
N THR A 214 11.75 8.03 -4.35
CA THR A 214 11.56 7.07 -3.25
C THR A 214 10.07 6.89 -2.93
N PHE A 215 9.31 7.98 -2.85
CA PHE A 215 7.87 7.93 -2.59
C PHE A 215 7.10 7.27 -3.73
N ALA A 216 7.50 7.48 -4.98
CA ALA A 216 6.91 6.81 -6.13
C ALA A 216 7.17 5.29 -6.08
N ALA A 217 8.38 4.88 -5.70
CA ALA A 217 8.70 3.47 -5.51
C ALA A 217 7.89 2.85 -4.36
N ILE A 218 7.72 3.56 -3.24
CA ILE A 218 6.88 3.11 -2.11
C ILE A 218 5.43 2.96 -2.54
N ARG A 219 4.87 3.92 -3.28
CA ARG A 219 3.50 3.84 -3.83
C ARG A 219 3.30 2.61 -4.71
N GLU A 220 4.28 2.30 -5.56
CA GLU A 220 4.20 1.13 -6.44
C GLU A 220 4.26 -0.17 -5.66
N TYR A 221 5.15 -0.26 -4.66
CA TYR A 221 5.22 -1.39 -3.73
C TYR A 221 3.87 -1.57 -3.02
N GLU A 222 3.37 -0.52 -2.37
CA GLU A 222 2.10 -0.50 -1.64
C GLU A 222 0.92 -0.93 -2.52
N ARG A 223 0.87 -0.49 -3.78
CA ARG A 223 -0.19 -0.86 -4.72
C ARG A 223 -0.25 -2.37 -4.96
N VAL A 224 0.89 -3.06 -4.96
CA VAL A 224 0.98 -4.50 -5.28
C VAL A 224 0.78 -5.38 -4.05
N THR A 225 1.31 -4.96 -2.90
CA THR A 225 1.27 -5.74 -1.65
C THR A 225 0.08 -5.38 -0.75
N GLY A 226 -0.56 -4.23 -0.98
CA GLY A 226 -1.54 -3.64 -0.06
C GLY A 226 -0.93 -3.10 1.23
N THR A 227 0.40 -3.11 1.37
CA THR A 227 1.14 -2.64 2.53
C THR A 227 2.48 -2.05 2.12
N TYR A 228 3.00 -1.09 2.86
CA TYR A 228 4.35 -0.56 2.67
C TYR A 228 5.35 -1.16 3.66
N GLU A 229 4.91 -2.13 4.47
CA GLU A 229 5.79 -2.84 5.38
C GLU A 229 6.63 -3.86 4.64
N SER A 230 7.87 -3.47 4.44
CA SER A 230 8.94 -4.42 4.20
C SER A 230 10.00 -4.24 5.30
N HIS A 231 10.65 -5.33 5.69
CA HIS A 231 11.87 -5.22 6.47
C HIS A 231 12.91 -4.47 5.62
N GLY A 232 13.22 -3.22 5.97
CA GLY A 232 14.19 -2.46 5.18
C GLY A 232 14.00 -0.95 5.13
N PHE A 233 12.74 -0.50 5.10
CA PHE A 233 12.47 0.92 4.83
C PHE A 233 12.78 1.78 6.06
N ASP A 234 13.44 2.92 5.81
CA ASP A 234 13.83 3.89 6.82
C ASP A 234 12.60 4.59 7.40
N MET A 235 12.59 4.76 8.73
CA MET A 235 11.46 5.36 9.43
C MET A 235 11.23 6.81 9.06
N GLY A 236 12.28 7.61 8.92
CA GLY A 236 12.16 9.01 8.53
C GLY A 236 11.59 9.14 7.12
N VAL A 237 11.99 8.26 6.20
CA VAL A 237 11.41 8.21 4.84
C VAL A 237 9.93 7.83 4.87
N LEU A 238 9.55 6.82 5.66
CA LEU A 238 8.16 6.41 5.80
C LEU A 238 7.29 7.51 6.43
N GLU A 239 7.79 8.20 7.47
CA GLU A 239 7.09 9.33 8.09
C GLU A 239 6.84 10.47 7.09
N GLU A 240 7.85 10.88 6.33
CA GLU A 240 7.71 11.90 5.29
C GLU A 240 6.74 11.46 4.18
N TYR A 241 6.80 10.18 3.78
CA TYR A 241 5.85 9.60 2.84
C TYR A 241 4.41 9.69 3.37
N PHE A 242 4.15 9.37 4.64
CA PHE A 242 2.80 9.45 5.22
C PHE A 242 2.31 10.87 5.38
N LYS A 243 3.16 11.81 5.80
CA LYS A 243 2.81 13.23 5.82
C LYS A 243 2.31 13.68 4.45
N LYS A 244 3.01 13.26 3.39
CA LYS A 244 2.61 13.54 2.02
C LYS A 244 1.32 12.82 1.60
N LYS A 245 1.23 11.51 1.85
CA LYS A 245 0.08 10.67 1.49
C LYS A 245 -1.21 11.19 2.13
N TYR A 246 -1.17 11.54 3.41
CA TYR A 246 -2.33 12.00 4.17
C TYR A 246 -2.48 13.53 4.18
N SER A 247 -1.58 14.27 3.52
CA SER A 247 -1.58 15.74 3.50
C SER A 247 -1.59 16.36 4.91
N VAL A 248 -0.81 15.80 5.84
CA VAL A 248 -0.79 16.17 7.28
C VAL A 248 -0.40 17.64 7.50
N ASP A 249 0.38 18.23 6.59
CA ASP A 249 0.79 19.64 6.65
C ASP A 249 -0.33 20.64 6.30
N LYS A 250 -1.52 20.16 5.92
CA LYS A 250 -2.70 21.04 5.78
C LYS A 250 -3.30 21.23 7.17
N PRO A 251 -3.30 22.44 7.76
CA PRO A 251 -4.01 22.67 9.00
C PRO A 251 -5.46 22.22 8.80
N ALA A 252 -5.93 21.31 9.67
CA ALA A 252 -7.33 20.92 9.71
C ALA A 252 -8.13 22.19 10.02
N ALA A 253 -8.58 22.88 8.97
CA ALA A 253 -9.31 24.12 9.06
C ALA A 253 -10.67 23.83 9.69
N GLY A 254 -10.73 23.76 11.03
CA GLY A 254 -11.93 23.66 11.84
C GLY A 254 -12.86 22.48 11.55
N LYS A 255 -12.47 21.49 10.75
CA LYS A 255 -13.29 20.32 10.40
C LYS A 255 -12.82 19.10 11.18
N ALA A 256 -13.78 18.32 11.67
CA ALA A 256 -13.52 17.03 12.29
C ALA A 256 -12.71 16.15 11.33
N ILE A 257 -11.65 15.52 11.83
CA ILE A 257 -10.83 14.57 11.08
C ILE A 257 -11.72 13.40 10.67
N PRO A 258 -11.81 13.06 9.36
CA PRO A 258 -12.57 11.90 8.90
C PRO A 258 -12.15 10.62 9.63
N GLU A 259 -13.12 9.80 10.04
CA GLU A 259 -12.84 8.54 10.76
C GLU A 259 -11.97 7.60 9.93
N GLU A 260 -12.02 7.64 8.60
CA GLU A 260 -11.21 6.79 7.72
C GLU A 260 -9.70 7.06 7.83
N LEU A 261 -9.31 8.25 8.30
CA LEU A 261 -7.90 8.63 8.52
C LEU A 261 -7.38 8.21 9.90
N LYS A 262 -8.26 7.85 10.83
CA LYS A 262 -7.89 7.43 12.18
C LYS A 262 -7.42 5.99 12.21
N ALA A 263 -6.63 5.64 13.22
CA ALA A 263 -6.19 4.27 13.45
C ALA A 263 -7.37 3.37 13.84
N ASP A 264 -7.37 2.12 13.36
CA ASP A 264 -8.40 1.13 13.64
C ASP A 264 -8.45 0.78 15.13
N ASP A 265 -9.65 0.48 15.63
CA ASP A 265 -9.90 0.19 17.05
C ASP A 265 -9.24 -1.11 17.55
N ASN A 266 -8.89 -2.01 16.63
CA ASN A 266 -8.19 -3.26 16.92
C ASN A 266 -6.65 -3.15 16.81
N TRP A 267 -6.11 -1.97 16.49
CA TRP A 267 -4.66 -1.74 16.50
C TRP A 267 -4.14 -1.73 17.94
N ASN A 268 -3.15 -2.57 18.24
CA ASN A 268 -2.66 -2.75 19.60
C ASN A 268 -1.23 -2.21 19.73
N ALA A 269 -1.09 -0.98 20.25
CA ALA A 269 0.21 -0.33 20.43
C ALA A 269 1.18 -1.13 21.33
N GLY A 270 0.66 -2.02 22.19
CA GLY A 270 1.44 -2.87 23.09
C GLY A 270 2.14 -4.07 22.44
N MET A 271 1.74 -4.49 21.23
CA MET A 271 2.34 -5.65 20.52
C MET A 271 3.55 -5.27 19.64
N MET A 272 4.10 -4.06 19.81
CA MET A 272 5.19 -3.51 18.96
C MET A 272 6.59 -4.10 19.22
N MET A 273 6.78 -4.99 20.20
CA MET A 273 8.10 -5.52 20.58
C MET A 273 8.48 -6.88 19.95
N GLY A 274 7.99 -7.23 18.75
CA GLY A 274 8.49 -8.48 18.15
C GLY A 274 8.17 -8.79 16.69
N PHE A 275 6.98 -8.49 16.18
CA PHE A 275 6.56 -8.98 14.86
C PHE A 275 5.63 -7.99 14.16
N GLY A 276 6.00 -7.57 12.94
CA GLY A 276 5.11 -6.88 11.99
C GLY A 276 4.49 -5.58 12.51
N LEU A 277 5.27 -4.51 12.56
CA LEU A 277 4.79 -3.17 12.90
C LEU A 277 3.81 -2.67 11.83
N ASN A 278 2.49 -2.58 12.11
CA ASN A 278 1.56 -1.86 11.24
C ASN A 278 1.81 -0.34 11.36
N HIS A 279 2.84 0.16 10.68
CA HIS A 279 3.31 1.54 10.84
C HIS A 279 2.25 2.55 10.37
N ASP A 280 1.27 2.13 9.56
CA ASP A 280 0.12 2.96 9.16
C ASP A 280 -0.74 3.31 10.32
N GLN A 281 -1.07 2.29 11.08
CA GLN A 281 -1.93 2.41 12.23
C GLN A 281 -1.20 3.20 13.32
N PHE A 282 0.11 3.01 13.48
CA PHE A 282 0.91 3.85 14.38
C PHE A 282 0.93 5.32 13.94
N PHE A 283 1.19 5.61 12.67
CA PHE A 283 1.23 6.97 12.16
C PHE A 283 -0.15 7.63 12.26
N ARG A 284 -1.20 6.94 11.83
CA ARG A 284 -2.59 7.42 11.95
C ARG A 284 -2.97 7.66 13.40
N HIS A 285 -2.55 6.80 14.32
CA HIS A 285 -2.76 6.99 15.75
C HIS A 285 -2.10 8.29 16.25
N ILE A 286 -0.81 8.50 15.91
CA ILE A 286 -0.08 9.71 16.33
C ILE A 286 -0.71 10.99 15.79
N TYR A 287 -1.09 11.00 14.51
CA TYR A 287 -1.48 12.24 13.82
C TYR A 287 -3.00 12.49 13.78
N PHE A 288 -3.82 11.44 13.81
CA PHE A 288 -5.27 11.52 13.67
C PHE A 288 -6.03 10.92 14.87
N GLY A 289 -5.35 10.22 15.76
CA GLY A 289 -5.95 9.50 16.89
C GLY A 289 -6.61 8.19 16.47
N ASP A 290 -7.26 7.56 17.45
CA ASP A 290 -7.96 6.28 17.25
C ASP A 290 -9.41 6.49 16.82
N LYS A 291 -9.90 5.55 16.02
CA LYS A 291 -11.33 5.40 15.77
C LYS A 291 -12.06 5.16 17.09
N GLU A 292 -13.28 5.66 17.19
CA GLU A 292 -14.13 5.36 18.34
C GLU A 292 -14.38 3.85 18.39
N PRO A 293 -14.04 3.15 19.51
CA PRO A 293 -14.25 1.72 19.62
C PRO A 293 -15.70 1.34 19.32
N ALA A 294 -15.90 0.25 18.58
CA ALA A 294 -17.25 -0.18 18.15
C ALA A 294 -18.26 -0.28 19.30
N TRP A 295 -17.80 -0.64 20.52
CA TRP A 295 -18.66 -0.71 21.71
C TRP A 295 -19.11 0.65 22.22
N LYS A 296 -18.27 1.71 22.16
CA LYS A 296 -18.65 3.07 22.54
C LYS A 296 -19.64 3.65 21.55
N LYS A 297 -19.41 3.40 20.25
CA LYS A 297 -20.36 3.74 19.20
C LYS A 297 -21.71 3.05 19.41
N SER A 298 -21.71 1.74 19.68
CA SER A 298 -22.93 0.99 20.00
C SER A 298 -23.60 1.46 21.28
N GLN A 299 -22.83 1.85 22.30
CA GLN A 299 -23.38 2.42 23.54
C GLN A 299 -24.05 3.78 23.28
N ARG A 300 -23.43 4.67 22.51
CA ARG A 300 -24.02 5.97 22.14
C ARG A 300 -25.28 5.80 21.28
N GLU A 301 -25.29 4.84 20.35
CA GLU A 301 -26.48 4.46 19.57
C GLU A 301 -27.59 3.87 20.46
N ARG A 302 -27.24 3.06 21.47
CA ARG A 302 -28.19 2.52 22.46
C ARG A 302 -28.72 3.60 23.40
N GLU A 303 -27.88 4.55 23.81
CA GLU A 303 -28.27 5.69 24.64
C GLU A 303 -29.21 6.64 23.86
N GLY A 304 -28.93 6.87 22.57
CA GLY A 304 -29.86 7.59 21.68
C GLY A 304 -31.19 6.86 21.46
N LYS A 305 -31.19 5.52 21.44
CA LYS A 305 -32.42 4.70 21.38
C LYS A 305 -33.20 4.64 22.70
N ARG A 306 -32.53 4.64 23.85
CA ARG A 306 -33.19 4.68 25.17
C ARG A 306 -34.04 5.92 25.37
N GLN A 307 -33.63 7.05 24.78
CA GLN A 307 -34.41 8.29 24.81
C GLN A 307 -35.73 8.19 24.00
N THR A 308 -35.81 7.31 23.00
CA THR A 308 -37.04 7.09 22.21
C THR A 308 -37.96 6.03 22.83
N ASP A 309 -37.42 5.10 23.61
CA ASP A 309 -38.22 4.07 24.30
C ASP A 309 -39.04 4.62 25.49
N GLU A 310 -38.59 5.69 26.17
CA GLU A 310 -39.37 6.34 27.24
C GLU A 310 -40.60 7.08 26.70
N ASP A 311 -40.49 7.71 25.52
CA ASP A 311 -41.61 8.32 24.83
C ASP A 311 -42.62 7.26 24.37
N PHE A 312 -42.13 6.13 23.82
CA PHE A 312 -42.97 5.00 23.43
C PHE A 312 -43.73 4.37 24.62
N ILE A 313 -43.09 4.23 25.79
CA ILE A 313 -43.75 3.70 27.00
C ILE A 313 -44.81 4.67 27.52
N ASN A 314 -44.55 5.99 27.49
CA ASN A 314 -45.54 6.99 27.87
C ASN A 314 -46.70 7.07 26.87
N GLU A 315 -46.42 6.84 25.59
CA GLU A 315 -47.42 6.81 24.54
C GLU A 315 -48.32 5.57 24.61
N LEU A 316 -47.75 4.39 24.91
CA LEU A 316 -48.52 3.18 25.20
C LEU A 316 -49.43 3.33 26.43
N LYS A 317 -48.95 4.00 27.49
CA LYS A 317 -49.79 4.29 28.67
C LYS A 317 -50.97 5.18 28.32
N ARG A 318 -50.75 6.24 27.53
CA ARG A 318 -51.84 7.12 27.05
C ARG A 318 -52.85 6.37 26.19
N MET A 319 -52.40 5.47 25.31
CA MET A 319 -53.27 4.63 24.49
C MET A 319 -54.10 3.64 25.34
N MET A 320 -53.55 3.13 26.45
CA MET A 320 -54.28 2.24 27.35
C MET A 320 -55.30 2.97 28.24
N GLU A 321 -55.00 4.19 28.68
CA GLU A 321 -55.86 4.99 29.57
C GLU A 321 -57.07 5.58 28.85
N ASP A 322 -56.88 6.10 27.63
CA ASP A 322 -57.96 6.58 26.77
C ASP A 322 -57.70 6.24 25.29
N PRO A 323 -58.00 5.00 24.86
CA PRO A 323 -57.77 4.57 23.48
C PRO A 323 -58.59 5.37 22.46
N TRP A 324 -59.70 5.97 22.88
CA TRP A 324 -60.54 6.79 22.00
C TRP A 324 -59.98 8.20 21.83
N GLY A 325 -59.52 8.82 22.92
CA GLY A 325 -58.83 10.11 22.88
C GLY A 325 -57.49 10.05 22.17
N TYR A 326 -56.76 8.95 22.32
CA TYR A 326 -55.47 8.73 21.63
C TYR A 326 -55.62 8.67 20.10
N HIS A 327 -56.72 8.12 19.60
CA HIS A 327 -57.02 8.03 18.16
C HIS A 327 -58.01 9.09 17.65
N ALA A 328 -58.12 10.23 18.33
CA ALA A 328 -59.08 11.28 17.98
C ALA A 328 -58.92 11.81 16.54
N ALA A 329 -57.67 11.94 16.06
CA ALA A 329 -57.39 12.37 14.69
C ALA A 329 -57.85 11.34 13.66
N GLU A 330 -57.67 10.05 13.92
CA GLU A 330 -58.17 8.98 13.05
C GLU A 330 -59.70 8.90 13.04
N LEU A 331 -60.36 9.16 14.16
CA LEU A 331 -61.82 9.26 14.23
C LEU A 331 -62.34 10.43 13.37
N GLU A 332 -61.65 11.58 13.40
CA GLU A 332 -61.96 12.75 12.59
C GLU A 332 -61.83 12.47 11.08
N VAL A 333 -60.72 11.85 10.66
CA VAL A 333 -60.49 11.45 9.24
C VAL A 333 -61.61 10.55 8.72
N LEU A 334 -62.13 9.67 9.58
CA LEU A 334 -63.19 8.73 9.23
C LEU A 334 -64.61 9.32 9.37
N GLY A 335 -64.76 10.52 9.94
CA GLY A 335 -66.06 11.12 10.25
C GLY A 335 -66.89 10.27 11.21
N VAL A 336 -66.24 9.53 12.12
CA VAL A 336 -66.90 8.67 13.11
C VAL A 336 -66.59 9.16 14.53
N ASN A 337 -67.41 8.74 15.50
CA ASN A 337 -67.18 9.06 16.90
C ASN A 337 -67.32 7.82 17.79
N LYS A 338 -66.74 7.87 18.99
CA LYS A 338 -66.68 6.74 19.92
C LYS A 338 -68.04 6.14 20.28
N ASP A 339 -69.14 6.88 20.10
CA ASP A 339 -70.49 6.46 20.50
C ASP A 339 -71.18 5.63 19.41
N MET A 340 -70.68 5.64 18.17
CA MET A 340 -71.19 4.82 17.08
C MET A 340 -71.05 3.31 17.35
N THR A 341 -71.91 2.50 16.73
CA THR A 341 -71.80 1.04 16.72
C THR A 341 -70.77 0.59 15.67
N TYR A 342 -70.20 -0.62 15.82
CA TYR A 342 -69.28 -1.14 14.81
C TYR A 342 -69.90 -1.22 13.40
N PRO A 343 -71.16 -1.70 13.22
CA PRO A 343 -71.82 -1.67 11.92
C PRO A 343 -71.92 -0.27 11.30
N ASP A 344 -72.24 0.75 12.11
CA ASP A 344 -72.40 2.13 11.64
C ASP A 344 -71.06 2.77 11.28
N ALA A 345 -70.04 2.60 12.13
CA ALA A 345 -68.69 3.09 11.85
C ALA A 345 -68.10 2.42 10.60
N ARG A 346 -68.29 1.10 10.45
CA ARG A 346 -67.87 0.35 9.26
C ARG A 346 -68.65 0.75 8.00
N LYS A 347 -69.90 1.19 8.14
CA LYS A 347 -70.68 1.73 7.04
C LYS A 347 -70.09 3.05 6.57
N GLN A 348 -69.73 3.96 7.50
CA GLN A 348 -69.09 5.23 7.13
C GLN A 348 -67.74 5.06 6.47
N TYR A 349 -66.86 4.20 7.03
CA TYR A 349 -65.60 3.86 6.37
C TYR A 349 -65.81 3.36 4.93
N ARG A 350 -66.77 2.45 4.72
CA ARG A 350 -67.09 1.94 3.37
C ARG A 350 -67.65 3.02 2.45
N ASN A 351 -68.40 4.00 2.96
CA ASN A 351 -68.88 5.11 2.16
C ASN A 351 -67.71 5.97 1.67
N ILE A 352 -66.77 6.33 2.56
CA ILE A 352 -65.56 7.09 2.18
C ILE A 352 -64.79 6.37 1.07
N MET A 353 -64.59 5.05 1.20
CA MET A 353 -63.88 4.26 0.18
C MET A 353 -64.61 4.28 -1.17
N LYS A 354 -65.94 4.08 -1.17
CA LYS A 354 -66.75 4.04 -2.40
C LYS A 354 -66.88 5.40 -3.09
N GLU A 355 -67.09 6.46 -2.31
CA GLU A 355 -67.24 7.83 -2.83
C GLU A 355 -65.95 8.29 -3.53
N ASN A 356 -64.80 7.95 -2.96
CA ASN A 356 -63.50 8.31 -3.55
C ASN A 356 -63.05 7.33 -4.63
N GLU A 357 -63.44 6.05 -4.60
CA GLU A 357 -63.20 5.10 -5.70
C GLU A 357 -63.86 5.55 -7.02
N ALA A 358 -65.07 6.12 -6.94
CA ALA A 358 -65.73 6.72 -8.10
C ALA A 358 -64.96 7.92 -8.68
N VAL A 359 -64.37 8.76 -7.83
CA VAL A 359 -63.54 9.91 -8.23
C VAL A 359 -62.20 9.44 -8.84
N ILE A 360 -61.54 8.47 -8.21
CA ILE A 360 -60.26 7.90 -8.66
C ILE A 360 -60.42 7.22 -10.03
N ASN A 361 -61.52 6.49 -10.24
CA ASN A 361 -61.79 5.79 -11.50
C ASN A 361 -62.33 6.73 -12.59
N GLY A 362 -63.13 7.73 -12.24
CA GLY A 362 -63.71 8.68 -13.20
C GLY A 362 -62.71 9.70 -13.78
N VAL A 363 -61.66 10.07 -13.03
CA VAL A 363 -60.65 11.05 -13.49
C VAL A 363 -59.61 10.42 -14.42
N LYS A 364 -59.32 9.12 -14.27
CA LYS A 364 -58.33 8.39 -15.09
C LYS A 364 -58.71 8.31 -16.57
N GLU A 365 -60.00 8.45 -16.91
CA GLU A 365 -60.49 8.42 -18.29
C GLU A 365 -60.52 9.80 -18.99
N ARG A 366 -60.34 10.93 -18.29
CA ARG A 366 -60.56 12.25 -18.89
C ARG A 366 -59.33 13.09 -19.19
N PHE A 367 -58.29 13.21 -18.37
CA PHE A 367 -57.06 13.94 -18.76
C PHE A 367 -55.82 13.53 -17.92
N PRO A 368 -54.64 13.30 -18.53
CA PRO A 368 -53.41 13.06 -17.79
C PRO A 368 -52.71 14.40 -17.49
N GLY A 369 -52.92 14.94 -16.28
CA GLY A 369 -52.18 16.11 -15.81
C GLY A 369 -52.86 16.87 -14.68
N THR A 370 -52.46 16.58 -13.44
CA THR A 370 -52.69 17.38 -12.22
C THR A 370 -54.14 17.81 -11.94
N ASP A 371 -55.00 16.86 -11.59
CA ASP A 371 -56.23 17.18 -10.86
C ASP A 371 -55.98 17.00 -9.36
N SER A 372 -55.87 18.13 -8.65
CA SER A 372 -55.73 18.19 -7.18
C SER A 372 -56.82 17.39 -6.45
N GLN A 373 -57.97 17.20 -7.08
CA GLN A 373 -59.08 16.37 -6.59
C GLN A 373 -58.76 14.87 -6.61
N TRP A 374 -58.02 14.37 -7.61
CA TRP A 374 -57.60 12.96 -7.68
C TRP A 374 -56.54 12.66 -6.63
N GLU A 375 -55.54 13.53 -6.49
CA GLU A 375 -54.51 13.39 -5.46
C GLU A 375 -55.11 13.47 -4.05
N ALA A 376 -56.05 14.39 -3.82
CA ALA A 376 -56.79 14.48 -2.57
C ALA A 376 -57.63 13.22 -2.30
N ALA A 377 -58.31 12.66 -3.31
CA ALA A 377 -59.09 11.44 -3.17
C ALA A 377 -58.21 10.22 -2.86
N CYS A 378 -57.08 10.06 -3.58
CA CYS A 378 -56.10 9.01 -3.30
C CYS A 378 -55.52 9.12 -1.89
N LYS A 379 -55.13 10.33 -1.47
CA LYS A 379 -54.63 10.60 -0.12
C LYS A 379 -55.69 10.29 0.94
N LEU A 380 -56.93 10.73 0.74
CA LEU A 380 -58.03 10.47 1.67
C LEU A 380 -58.35 8.98 1.81
N VAL A 381 -58.32 8.21 0.71
CA VAL A 381 -58.49 6.74 0.75
C VAL A 381 -57.37 6.07 1.53
N VAL A 382 -56.12 6.47 1.33
CA VAL A 382 -54.98 5.95 2.08
C VAL A 382 -55.10 6.32 3.57
N ASP A 383 -55.37 7.58 3.88
CA ASP A 383 -55.52 8.09 5.24
C ASP A 383 -56.68 7.40 5.97
N ALA A 384 -57.84 7.24 5.31
CA ALA A 384 -58.99 6.52 5.85
C ALA A 384 -58.70 5.03 6.07
N ASN A 385 -57.95 4.38 5.19
CA ASN A 385 -57.59 2.98 5.35
C ASN A 385 -56.67 2.78 6.56
N VAL A 386 -55.65 3.63 6.70
CA VAL A 386 -54.75 3.62 7.86
C VAL A 386 -55.52 3.91 9.16
N ALA A 387 -56.41 4.91 9.14
CA ALA A 387 -57.25 5.25 10.28
C ALA A 387 -58.15 4.08 10.70
N TRP A 388 -58.80 3.40 9.74
CA TRP A 388 -59.68 2.26 10.02
C TRP A 388 -58.94 1.07 10.62
N HIS A 389 -57.70 0.81 10.19
CA HIS A 389 -56.86 -0.23 10.79
C HIS A 389 -56.55 0.03 12.27
N LYS A 390 -56.48 1.30 12.68
CA LYS A 390 -56.25 1.69 14.08
C LYS A 390 -57.53 1.66 14.92
N VAL A 391 -58.64 2.23 14.43
CA VAL A 391 -59.88 2.37 15.24
C VAL A 391 -60.88 1.23 15.09
N GLY A 392 -60.85 0.49 13.97
CA GLY A 392 -61.76 -0.63 13.70
C GLY A 392 -61.76 -1.70 14.80
N PRO A 393 -60.59 -2.12 15.33
CA PRO A 393 -60.52 -3.04 16.46
C PRO A 393 -61.18 -2.50 17.74
N LEU A 394 -61.13 -1.18 18.01
CA LEU A 394 -61.76 -0.58 19.19
C LEU A 394 -63.29 -0.72 19.14
N TYR A 395 -63.90 -0.47 17.98
CA TYR A 395 -65.34 -0.68 17.80
C TYR A 395 -65.73 -2.15 17.87
N MET A 396 -64.92 -3.07 17.31
CA MET A 396 -65.17 -4.52 17.44
C MET A 396 -65.16 -4.96 18.90
N ALA A 397 -64.18 -4.48 19.67
CA ALA A 397 -64.06 -4.79 21.10
C ALA A 397 -65.23 -4.20 21.91
N LYS A 398 -65.64 -2.96 21.61
CA LYS A 398 -66.80 -2.30 22.22
C LYS A 398 -68.10 -3.09 21.99
N ASP A 399 -68.38 -3.45 20.74
CA ASP A 399 -69.57 -4.23 20.39
C ASP A 399 -69.54 -5.64 21.02
N ALA A 400 -68.36 -6.26 21.13
CA ALA A 400 -68.21 -7.56 21.79
C ALA A 400 -68.49 -7.45 23.30
N ALA A 401 -68.00 -6.40 23.97
CA ALA A 401 -68.26 -6.15 25.38
C ALA A 401 -69.74 -5.85 25.66
N ALA A 402 -70.40 -5.07 24.80
CA ALA A 402 -71.82 -4.76 24.89
C ALA A 402 -72.70 -6.02 24.72
N LYS A 403 -72.26 -7.00 23.92
CA LYS A 403 -72.96 -8.29 23.74
C LYS A 403 -72.73 -9.29 24.88
N GLN A 404 -71.70 -9.09 25.70
CA GLN A 404 -71.43 -9.92 26.88
C GLN A 404 -72.12 -9.39 28.16
N SER A 405 -72.64 -8.17 28.11
CA SER A 405 -73.33 -7.48 29.22
C SER A 405 -74.85 -7.48 29.10
N VAL A 406 -75.39 -8.22 28.11
CA VAL A 406 -76.79 -8.59 27.91
C VAL A 406 -76.90 -10.10 28.11
#